data_AF-A0A7T1HQ61-F1
#
_entry.id   AF-A0A7T1HQ61-F1
#
_cell.length_a   1.000
_cell.length_b   1.000
_cell.length_c   1.000
_cell.angle_alpha   90.00
_cell.angle_beta   90.00
_cell.angle_gamma   90.00
#
_symmetry.space_group_name_H-M   'P 1'
#
loop_
_entity.id
_entity.type
_entity.pdbx_description
1 polymer ?
#
loop_
_entity_poly.entity_id
_entity_poly.type
_entity_poly.pdbx_seq_one_letter_code
_entity_poly.pdbx_strand_id
1 'polypeptide(L)'
;MSFGARRTTHLSRLLMAQRKKLGLRPGQVAALLGATNISRVGSLIGCFEVGEPITDQWLEKLINALKPDPEELRRCLELDQEEAEQQLEADRRAWEAWADEPMDAYVWVRYMPAVYGVRDVPKAFCNSREQAEGWASRELRRLRAKGYLQWTRREQTWFDQYGINPRRLPVTFENSRPIGGMQVGQSQRRFLLGSDGQVITGGYGLLQAGQSGSTA
;
A
#
# COMPACT_ATOMS: atom_id res chain seq x y z
N MET A 1 -0.51 14.44 7.10
CA MET A 1 -0.52 13.58 5.91
C MET A 1 -1.65 14.06 5.02
N SER A 2 -1.33 14.68 3.88
CA SER A 2 -2.32 15.06 2.89
C SER A 2 -2.97 13.77 2.39
N PHE A 3 -4.28 13.59 2.60
CA PHE A 3 -5.03 12.64 1.81
C PHE A 3 -4.94 13.16 0.38
N GLY A 4 -3.99 12.63 -0.40
CA GLY A 4 -3.75 13.05 -1.77
C GLY A 4 -5.08 13.18 -2.50
N ALA A 5 -5.31 14.35 -3.11
CA ALA A 5 -6.51 14.61 -3.87
C ALA A 5 -6.78 13.39 -4.78
N ARG A 6 -7.97 12.80 -4.67
CA ARG A 6 -8.35 11.62 -5.44
C ARG A 6 -8.22 11.98 -6.92
N ARG A 7 -7.20 11.44 -7.60
CA ARG A 7 -6.95 11.68 -9.01
C ARG A 7 -7.68 10.61 -9.81
N THR A 8 -8.49 11.05 -10.77
CA THR A 8 -9.13 10.17 -11.75
C THR A 8 -8.06 9.61 -12.69
N THR A 9 -8.00 8.30 -12.83
CA THR A 9 -7.09 7.62 -13.78
C THR A 9 -7.49 7.89 -15.23
N HIS A 10 -6.56 7.73 -16.18
CA HIS A 10 -6.86 7.79 -17.60
C HIS A 10 -7.91 6.74 -17.98
N LEU A 11 -7.81 5.53 -17.44
CA LEU A 11 -8.80 4.47 -17.65
C LEU A 11 -10.20 4.84 -17.15
N SER A 12 -10.30 5.42 -15.95
CA SER A 12 -11.60 5.84 -15.39
C SER A 12 -12.27 6.91 -16.25
N ARG A 13 -11.49 7.86 -16.77
CA ARG A 13 -11.96 8.92 -17.68
C ARG A 13 -12.40 8.34 -19.03
N LEU A 14 -11.66 7.39 -19.59
CA LEU A 14 -12.02 6.70 -20.83
C LEU A 14 -13.36 5.98 -20.71
N LEU A 15 -13.52 5.14 -19.68
CA LEU A 15 -14.75 4.38 -19.47
C LEU A 15 -15.95 5.29 -19.16
N MET A 16 -15.73 6.36 -18.38
CA MET A 16 -16.74 7.39 -18.13
C MET A 16 -17.17 8.09 -19.42
N ALA A 17 -16.23 8.46 -20.29
CA ALA A 17 -16.51 9.09 -21.57
C ALA A 17 -17.31 8.15 -22.48
N GLN A 18 -16.91 6.88 -22.55
CA GLN A 18 -17.60 5.86 -23.33
C GLN A 18 -19.03 5.61 -22.82
N ARG A 19 -19.22 5.52 -21.49
CA ARG A 19 -20.56 5.44 -20.89
C ARG A 19 -21.43 6.64 -21.26
N LYS A 20 -20.89 7.86 -21.15
CA LYS A 20 -21.61 9.09 -21.50
C LYS A 20 -21.97 9.14 -22.99
N LYS A 21 -21.09 8.67 -23.87
CA LYS A 21 -21.34 8.54 -25.32
C LYS A 21 -22.52 7.62 -25.61
N LEU A 22 -22.70 6.56 -24.82
CA LEU A 22 -23.85 5.66 -24.89
C LEU A 22 -25.11 6.21 -24.20
N GLY A 23 -25.06 7.40 -23.58
CA GLY A 23 -26.19 8.01 -22.87
C GLY A 23 -26.60 7.27 -21.59
N LEU A 24 -25.74 6.39 -21.07
CA LEU A 24 -26.08 5.53 -19.93
C LEU A 24 -25.72 6.20 -18.60
N ARG A 25 -26.57 6.08 -17.59
CA ARG A 25 -26.24 6.38 -16.19
C ARG A 25 -25.50 5.19 -15.54
N PRO A 26 -24.71 5.39 -14.48
CA PRO A 26 -24.02 4.29 -13.79
C PRO A 26 -24.96 3.13 -13.38
N GLY A 27 -26.15 3.44 -12.88
CA GLY A 27 -27.17 2.42 -12.56
C GLY A 27 -27.69 1.66 -13.79
N GLN A 28 -27.76 2.29 -14.95
CA GLN A 28 -28.14 1.60 -16.19
C GLN A 28 -27.04 0.66 -16.67
N VAL A 29 -25.77 1.05 -16.53
CA VAL A 29 -24.64 0.13 -16.77
C VAL A 29 -24.69 -1.05 -15.80
N ALA A 30 -24.95 -0.81 -14.51
CA ALA A 30 -25.12 -1.87 -13.53
C ALA A 30 -26.25 -2.86 -13.90
N ALA A 31 -27.37 -2.36 -14.44
CA ALA A 31 -28.45 -3.20 -14.96
C ALA A 31 -28.01 -4.02 -16.19
N LEU A 32 -27.28 -3.43 -17.14
CA LEU A 32 -26.71 -4.13 -18.31
C LEU A 32 -25.73 -5.24 -17.91
N LEU A 33 -24.99 -5.04 -16.82
CA LEU A 33 -24.09 -6.03 -16.25
C LEU A 33 -24.80 -7.17 -15.51
N GLY A 34 -26.13 -7.16 -15.44
CA GLY A 34 -26.92 -8.17 -14.71
C GLY A 34 -26.69 -8.12 -13.19
N ALA A 35 -26.35 -6.96 -12.63
CA ALA A 35 -26.09 -6.84 -11.20
C ALA A 35 -27.35 -7.11 -10.38
N THR A 36 -27.27 -8.02 -9.40
CA THR A 36 -28.37 -8.30 -8.46
C THR A 36 -28.74 -7.06 -7.63
N ASN A 37 -27.74 -6.23 -7.29
CA ASN A 37 -27.94 -4.96 -6.60
C ASN A 37 -27.47 -3.79 -7.47
N ILE A 38 -28.39 -3.29 -8.31
CA ILE A 38 -28.15 -2.21 -9.27
C ILE A 38 -27.68 -0.93 -8.56
N SER A 39 -28.27 -0.58 -7.43
CA SER A 39 -27.91 0.64 -6.69
C SER A 39 -26.46 0.59 -6.20
N ARG A 40 -26.06 -0.51 -5.55
CA ARG A 40 -24.69 -0.70 -5.05
C ARG A 40 -23.66 -0.68 -6.18
N VAL A 41 -23.92 -1.41 -7.26
CA VAL A 41 -22.99 -1.49 -8.39
C VAL A 41 -22.95 -0.15 -9.15
N GLY A 42 -24.09 0.53 -9.31
CA GLY A 42 -24.14 1.87 -9.88
C GLY A 42 -23.34 2.89 -9.08
N SER A 43 -23.43 2.86 -7.74
CA SER A 43 -22.60 3.67 -6.86
C SER A 43 -21.11 3.34 -7.00
N LEU A 44 -20.76 2.04 -7.04
CA LEU A 44 -19.37 1.59 -7.23
C LEU A 44 -18.79 2.07 -8.57
N ILE A 45 -19.57 2.03 -9.66
CA ILE A 45 -19.16 2.60 -10.95
C ILE A 45 -18.96 4.12 -10.82
N GLY A 46 -19.88 4.84 -10.19
CA GLY A 46 -19.75 6.28 -9.97
C GLY A 46 -18.52 6.64 -9.13
N CYS A 47 -18.23 5.87 -8.08
CA CYS A 47 -17.03 5.99 -7.26
C CYS A 47 -15.75 5.77 -8.08
N PHE A 48 -15.73 4.76 -8.94
CA PHE A 48 -14.61 4.49 -9.84
C PHE A 48 -14.33 5.66 -10.78
N GLU A 49 -15.37 6.27 -11.35
CA GLU A 49 -15.24 7.42 -12.24
C GLU A 49 -14.69 8.68 -11.56
N VAL A 50 -14.78 8.77 -10.22
CA VAL A 50 -14.17 9.86 -9.43
C VAL A 50 -12.82 9.46 -8.80
N GLY A 51 -12.25 8.33 -9.21
CA GLY A 51 -10.91 7.89 -8.83
C GLY A 51 -10.86 6.95 -7.62
N GLU A 52 -11.97 6.33 -7.20
CA GLU A 52 -11.91 5.22 -6.26
C GLU A 52 -11.48 3.92 -6.97
N PRO A 53 -10.70 3.04 -6.31
CA PRO A 53 -10.33 1.78 -6.89
C PRO A 53 -11.56 0.87 -7.06
N ILE A 54 -11.53 0.07 -8.11
CA ILE A 54 -12.51 -0.98 -8.39
C ILE A 54 -11.79 -2.31 -8.46
N THR A 55 -12.47 -3.42 -8.16
CA THR A 55 -11.85 -4.73 -8.26
C THR A 55 -11.69 -5.15 -9.72
N ASP A 56 -10.68 -5.96 -9.99
CA ASP A 56 -10.34 -6.50 -11.31
C ASP A 56 -11.55 -7.09 -12.04
N GLN A 57 -12.31 -7.93 -11.32
CA GLN A 57 -13.52 -8.57 -11.85
C GLN A 57 -14.57 -7.55 -12.33
N TRP A 58 -14.75 -6.44 -11.62
CA TRP A 58 -15.72 -5.41 -11.99
C TRP A 58 -15.20 -4.54 -13.13
N LEU A 59 -13.90 -4.28 -13.17
CA LEU A 59 -13.29 -3.54 -14.27
C LEU A 59 -13.40 -4.30 -15.59
N GLU A 60 -13.11 -5.60 -15.59
CA GLU A 60 -13.26 -6.48 -16.74
C GLU A 60 -14.71 -6.45 -17.28
N LYS A 61 -15.68 -6.58 -16.37
CA LYS A 61 -17.11 -6.47 -16.71
C LYS A 61 -17.45 -5.12 -17.35
N LEU A 62 -16.91 -4.02 -16.82
CA LEU A 62 -17.13 -2.69 -17.39
C LEU A 62 -16.52 -2.53 -18.78
N ILE A 63 -15.29 -2.99 -18.99
CA ILE A 63 -14.62 -2.98 -20.29
C ILE A 63 -15.45 -3.78 -21.31
N ASN A 64 -15.91 -4.97 -20.93
CA ASN A 64 -16.72 -5.84 -21.79
C ASN A 64 -18.08 -5.23 -22.15
N ALA A 65 -18.70 -4.49 -21.22
CA ALA A 65 -20.00 -3.86 -21.45
C ALA A 65 -19.90 -2.56 -22.27
N LEU A 66 -18.88 -1.74 -22.02
CA LEU A 66 -18.71 -0.43 -22.66
C LEU A 66 -17.95 -0.51 -23.99
N LYS A 67 -17.20 -1.61 -24.21
CA LYS A 67 -16.42 -1.90 -25.42
C LYS A 67 -15.64 -0.66 -25.92
N PRO A 68 -14.71 -0.13 -25.10
CA PRO A 68 -13.85 0.96 -25.54
C PRO A 68 -12.97 0.50 -26.71
N ASP A 69 -12.41 1.46 -27.45
CA ASP A 69 -11.43 1.15 -28.48
C ASP A 69 -10.20 0.46 -27.86
N PRO A 70 -9.76 -0.72 -28.36
CA PRO A 70 -8.65 -1.46 -27.77
C PRO A 70 -7.32 -0.70 -27.75
N GLU A 71 -7.04 0.12 -28.77
CA GLU A 71 -5.81 0.91 -28.84
C GLU A 71 -5.83 2.06 -27.82
N GLU A 72 -6.96 2.76 -27.71
CA GLU A 72 -7.16 3.79 -26.68
C GLU A 72 -7.09 3.20 -25.26
N LEU A 73 -7.68 2.02 -25.04
CA LEU A 73 -7.63 1.31 -23.76
C LEU A 73 -6.18 0.99 -23.35
N ARG A 74 -5.38 0.43 -24.27
CA ARG A 74 -3.97 0.12 -24.00
C ARG A 74 -3.18 1.38 -23.65
N ARG A 75 -3.34 2.44 -24.45
CA ARG A 75 -2.68 3.72 -24.19
C ARG A 75 -3.03 4.29 -22.81
N CYS A 76 -4.29 4.23 -22.41
CA CYS A 76 -4.70 4.68 -21.07
C CYS A 76 -4.06 3.86 -19.95
N LEU A 77 -3.95 2.53 -20.13
CA LEU A 77 -3.31 1.65 -19.16
C LEU A 77 -1.80 1.93 -19.04
N GLU A 78 -1.11 2.14 -20.16
CA GLU A 78 0.31 2.51 -20.19
C GLU A 78 0.54 3.83 -19.45
N LEU A 79 -0.26 4.86 -19.72
CA LEU A 79 -0.17 6.14 -19.02
C LEU A 79 -0.43 6.01 -17.51
N ASP A 80 -1.46 5.24 -17.12
CA ASP A 80 -1.76 4.99 -15.71
C ASP A 80 -0.61 4.24 -15.01
N GLN A 81 0.07 3.33 -15.71
CA GLN A 81 1.23 2.61 -15.21
C GLN A 81 2.44 3.54 -15.05
N GLU A 82 2.77 4.33 -16.07
CA GLU A 82 3.88 5.28 -16.02
C GLU A 82 3.70 6.29 -14.89
N GLU A 83 2.51 6.86 -14.73
CA GLU A 83 2.20 7.79 -13.64
C GLU A 83 2.35 7.14 -12.27
N ALA A 84 1.96 5.86 -12.15
CA ALA A 84 2.09 5.13 -10.91
C ALA A 84 3.53 4.80 -10.55
N GLU A 85 4.35 4.42 -11.54
CA GLU A 85 5.78 4.18 -11.35
C GLU A 85 6.51 5.47 -10.96
N GLN A 86 6.18 6.59 -11.61
CA GLN A 86 6.69 7.92 -11.25
C GLN A 86 6.29 8.31 -9.83
N GLN A 87 5.04 8.06 -9.44
CA GLN A 87 4.57 8.36 -8.09
C GLN A 87 5.26 7.47 -7.05
N LEU A 88 5.44 6.18 -7.34
CA LEU A 88 6.14 5.24 -6.46
C LEU A 88 7.58 5.67 -6.24
N GLU A 89 8.26 6.10 -7.31
CA GLU A 89 9.63 6.60 -7.25
C GLU A 89 9.72 7.93 -6.47
N ALA A 90 8.76 8.84 -6.66
CA ALA A 90 8.68 10.07 -5.89
C ALA A 90 8.44 9.79 -4.39
N ASP A 91 7.54 8.87 -4.07
CA ASP A 91 7.26 8.44 -2.70
C ASP A 91 8.49 7.78 -2.06
N ARG A 92 9.22 6.94 -2.82
CA ARG A 92 10.47 6.32 -2.39
C ARG A 92 11.53 7.36 -2.06
N ARG A 93 11.77 8.34 -2.95
CA ARG A 93 12.72 9.44 -2.70
C ARG A 93 12.32 10.30 -1.52
N ALA A 94 11.03 10.61 -1.39
CA ALA A 94 10.51 11.37 -0.25
C ALA A 94 10.72 10.60 1.06
N TRP A 95 10.51 9.28 1.05
CA TRP A 95 10.79 8.41 2.18
C TRP A 95 12.28 8.34 2.51
N GLU A 96 13.15 8.20 1.50
CA GLU A 96 14.61 8.18 1.68
C GLU A 96 15.10 9.49 2.32
N ALA A 97 14.66 10.64 1.81
CA ALA A 97 14.98 11.94 2.38
C ALA A 97 14.46 12.09 3.82
N TRP A 98 13.22 11.68 4.08
CA TRP A 98 12.66 11.65 5.42
C TRP A 98 13.46 10.71 6.33
N ALA A 99 13.91 9.56 5.85
CA ALA A 99 14.59 8.55 6.66
C ALA A 99 16.03 8.96 7.03
N ASP A 100 16.65 9.83 6.25
CA ASP A 100 18.02 10.33 6.48
C ASP A 100 18.06 11.54 7.41
N GLU A 101 16.92 12.18 7.67
CA GLU A 101 16.83 13.26 8.67
C GLU A 101 17.15 12.72 10.08
N PRO A 102 18.00 13.42 10.84
CA PRO A 102 18.31 13.04 12.21
C PRO A 102 17.06 13.08 13.09
N MET A 103 17.04 12.24 14.11
CA MET A 103 15.98 12.21 15.10
C MET A 103 16.52 11.91 16.49
N ASP A 104 15.81 12.37 17.51
CA ASP A 104 16.06 11.93 18.88
C ASP A 104 15.52 10.51 19.08
N ALA A 105 16.33 9.65 19.71
CA ALA A 105 15.94 8.28 20.00
C ALA A 105 14.83 8.24 21.06
N TYR A 106 13.83 7.38 20.85
CA TYR A 106 12.71 7.22 21.78
C TYR A 106 12.18 5.78 21.77
N VAL A 107 11.42 5.41 22.80
CA VAL A 107 10.81 4.09 22.97
C VAL A 107 9.30 4.20 22.87
N TRP A 108 8.71 3.50 21.90
CA TRP A 108 7.28 3.20 21.89
C TRP A 108 6.99 2.09 22.90
N VAL A 109 6.13 2.38 23.87
CA VAL A 109 5.65 1.42 24.85
C VAL A 109 4.22 1.02 24.49
N ARG A 110 3.96 -0.28 24.35
CA ARG A 110 2.61 -0.82 24.18
C ARG A 110 2.10 -1.30 25.53
N TYR A 111 1.26 -0.49 26.17
CA TYR A 111 0.67 -0.83 27.47
C TYR A 111 -0.38 -1.94 27.35
N MET A 112 -1.25 -1.86 26.33
CA MET A 112 -2.27 -2.86 25.98
C MET A 112 -2.65 -2.71 24.49
N PRO A 113 -3.49 -3.58 23.89
CA PRO A 113 -3.96 -3.38 22.52
C PRO A 113 -4.57 -1.98 22.34
N ALA A 114 -4.17 -1.29 21.27
CA ALA A 114 -4.58 0.09 20.94
C ALA A 114 -4.16 1.19 21.94
N VAL A 115 -3.48 0.89 23.04
CA VAL A 115 -3.00 1.90 24.01
C VAL A 115 -1.48 1.91 24.04
N TYR A 116 -0.92 3.03 23.60
CA TYR A 116 0.50 3.21 23.40
C TYR A 116 0.99 4.50 24.07
N GLY A 117 2.27 4.53 24.42
CA GLY A 117 2.94 5.75 24.86
C GLY A 117 4.34 5.85 24.29
N VAL A 118 4.92 7.04 24.39
CA VAL A 118 6.29 7.32 23.94
C VAL A 118 7.11 7.75 25.16
N ARG A 119 8.37 7.28 25.22
CA ARG A 119 9.35 7.67 26.22
C ARG A 119 10.65 8.07 25.52
N ASP A 120 11.07 9.31 25.67
CA ASP A 120 12.33 9.77 25.11
C ASP A 120 13.50 9.06 25.79
N VAL A 121 14.51 8.65 25.02
CA VAL A 121 15.75 8.10 25.57
C VAL A 121 16.54 9.27 26.16
N PRO A 122 16.92 9.23 27.45
CA PRO A 122 17.73 10.30 28.03
C PRO A 122 19.06 10.41 27.29
N LYS A 123 19.50 11.65 27.01
CA LYS A 123 20.72 11.94 26.22
C LYS A 123 21.97 11.21 26.71
N ALA A 124 22.07 10.94 28.01
CA ALA A 124 23.17 10.18 28.61
C ALA A 124 23.30 8.74 28.06
N PHE A 125 22.21 8.16 27.54
CA PHE A 125 22.18 6.81 26.95
C PHE A 125 22.19 6.85 25.41
N CYS A 126 22.24 8.03 24.79
CA CYS A 126 22.27 8.20 23.34
C CYS A 126 23.70 8.18 22.76
N ASN A 127 24.72 7.87 23.57
CA ASN A 127 26.11 7.80 23.11
C ASN A 127 26.38 6.55 22.27
N SER A 128 25.67 5.46 22.55
CA SER A 128 25.71 4.25 21.74
C SER A 128 24.35 3.57 21.72
N ARG A 129 24.08 2.84 20.64
CA ARG A 129 22.84 2.09 20.49
C ARG A 129 22.66 1.05 21.59
N GLU A 130 23.74 0.36 21.98
CA GLU A 130 23.72 -0.64 23.04
C GLU A 130 23.33 -0.04 24.39
N GLN A 131 23.76 1.18 24.69
CA GLN A 131 23.35 1.90 25.90
C GLN A 131 21.86 2.27 25.86
N ALA A 132 21.38 2.74 24.71
CA ALA A 132 19.95 3.03 24.50
C ALA A 132 19.09 1.76 24.61
N GLU A 133 19.54 0.64 24.04
CA GLU A 133 18.87 -0.67 24.14
C GLU A 133 18.84 -1.16 25.59
N GLY A 134 19.94 -1.02 26.33
CA GLY A 134 20.02 -1.35 27.75
C GLY A 134 19.09 -0.49 28.61
N TRP A 135 18.98 0.80 28.32
CA TRP A 135 18.02 1.69 28.97
C TRP A 135 16.56 1.30 28.63
N ALA A 136 16.26 1.09 27.36
CA ALA A 136 14.93 0.72 26.88
C ALA A 136 14.45 -0.61 27.49
N SER A 137 15.33 -1.62 27.54
CA SER A 137 15.05 -2.91 28.17
C SER A 137 14.68 -2.75 29.65
N ARG A 138 15.44 -1.95 30.41
CA ARG A 138 15.14 -1.67 31.83
C ARG A 138 13.81 -0.94 32.00
N GLU A 139 13.53 0.04 31.16
CA GLU A 139 12.29 0.82 31.23
C GLU A 139 11.05 -0.02 30.88
N LEU A 140 11.14 -0.83 29.81
CA LEU A 140 10.07 -1.76 29.44
C LEU A 140 9.85 -2.86 30.49
N ARG A 141 10.91 -3.32 31.15
CA ARG A 141 10.82 -4.25 32.29
C ARG A 141 10.10 -3.62 33.47
N ARG A 142 10.40 -2.36 33.81
CA ARG A 142 9.72 -1.58 34.86
C ARG A 142 8.23 -1.45 34.58
N LEU A 143 7.88 -1.21 33.32
CA LEU A 143 6.49 -1.07 32.86
C LEU A 143 5.78 -2.39 32.58
N ARG A 144 6.51 -3.52 32.62
CA ARG A 144 6.01 -4.87 32.26
C ARG A 144 5.37 -4.92 30.86
N ALA A 145 5.89 -4.11 29.94
CA ALA A 145 5.30 -3.87 28.63
C ALA A 145 6.16 -4.44 27.49
N LYS A 146 5.57 -4.47 26.29
CA LYS A 146 6.29 -4.65 25.02
C LYS A 146 6.65 -3.29 24.45
N GLY A 147 7.65 -3.22 23.59
CA GLY A 147 7.98 -1.94 22.97
C GLY A 147 8.97 -2.00 21.83
N TYR A 148 9.25 -0.83 21.29
CA TYR A 148 10.18 -0.61 20.18
C TYR A 148 11.06 0.58 20.52
N LEU A 149 12.37 0.40 20.48
CA LEU A 149 13.32 1.51 20.46
C LEU A 149 13.46 1.98 19.02
N GLN A 150 13.11 3.24 18.76
CA GLN A 150 13.43 3.94 17.53
C GLN A 150 14.78 4.60 17.72
N TRP A 151 15.79 4.07 17.04
CA TRP A 151 17.16 4.58 17.13
C TRP A 151 17.42 5.59 16.02
N THR A 152 17.07 5.20 14.79
CA THR A 152 17.01 6.09 13.63
C THR A 152 15.70 5.82 12.89
N ARG A 153 15.37 6.63 11.89
CA ARG A 153 14.18 6.41 11.07
C ARG A 153 14.28 5.15 10.18
N ARG A 154 15.49 4.58 10.05
CA ARG A 154 15.79 3.34 9.30
C ARG A 154 15.99 2.13 10.20
N GLU A 155 16.10 2.31 11.50
CA GLU A 155 16.46 1.23 12.42
C GLU A 155 15.62 1.27 13.69
N GLN A 156 14.96 0.14 13.95
CA GLN A 156 14.24 -0.07 15.19
C GLN A 156 14.73 -1.34 15.89
N THR A 157 14.60 -1.37 17.20
CA THR A 157 14.82 -2.58 18.00
C THR A 157 13.51 -2.96 18.68
N TRP A 158 12.97 -4.12 18.35
CA TRP A 158 11.78 -4.67 18.97
C TRP A 158 12.13 -5.43 20.24
N PHE A 159 11.31 -5.27 21.27
CA PHE A 159 11.41 -5.99 22.53
C PHE A 159 10.12 -6.77 22.82
N ASP A 160 10.30 -8.01 23.27
CA ASP A 160 9.24 -8.84 23.80
C ASP A 160 8.72 -8.30 25.15
N GLN A 161 7.78 -9.02 25.75
CA GLN A 161 7.22 -8.65 27.04
C GLN A 161 8.33 -8.55 28.08
N TYR A 162 8.28 -7.51 28.91
CA TYR A 162 9.32 -7.20 29.91
C TYR A 162 10.65 -6.72 29.33
N GLY A 163 10.68 -6.26 28.07
CA GLY A 163 11.89 -5.68 27.49
C GLY A 163 12.98 -6.70 27.14
N ILE A 164 12.63 -7.97 26.92
CA ILE A 164 13.58 -9.06 26.63
C ILE A 164 13.71 -9.29 25.11
N ASN A 165 14.70 -10.09 24.71
CA ASN A 165 14.95 -10.53 23.33
C ASN A 165 14.99 -9.38 22.30
N PRO A 166 15.92 -8.42 22.41
CA PRO A 166 16.03 -7.33 21.45
C PRO A 166 16.25 -7.88 20.04
N ARG A 167 15.36 -7.53 19.10
CA ARG A 167 15.50 -7.85 17.67
C ARG A 167 15.62 -6.57 16.89
N ARG A 168 16.77 -6.37 16.26
CA ARG A 168 17.02 -5.23 15.37
C ARG A 168 16.32 -5.48 14.04
N LEU A 169 15.56 -4.50 13.58
CA LEU A 169 14.79 -4.56 12.35
C LEU A 169 15.08 -3.32 11.51
N PRO A 170 15.45 -3.49 10.22
CA PRO A 170 15.50 -2.36 9.30
C PRO A 170 14.08 -1.89 9.01
N VAL A 171 13.91 -0.58 8.90
CA VAL A 171 12.71 0.08 8.39
C VAL A 171 13.04 0.53 6.97
N THR A 172 12.39 -0.07 5.99
CA THR A 172 12.52 0.26 4.56
C THR A 172 11.23 0.90 4.07
N PHE A 173 11.24 1.53 2.89
CA PHE A 173 10.03 2.10 2.28
C PHE A 173 8.88 1.07 2.16
N GLU A 174 9.19 -0.17 1.80
CA GLU A 174 8.21 -1.25 1.64
C GLU A 174 7.66 -1.74 2.99
N ASN A 175 8.46 -1.60 4.04
CA ASN A 175 8.16 -2.07 5.40
C ASN A 175 7.96 -0.92 6.40
N SER A 176 7.85 0.33 5.93
CA SER A 176 7.69 1.53 6.76
C SER A 176 6.24 1.64 7.20
N ARG A 177 5.78 0.67 7.98
CA ARG A 177 4.42 0.71 8.51
C ARG A 177 4.42 1.46 9.83
N PRO A 178 3.50 2.41 10.03
CA PRO A 178 3.30 3.00 11.34
C PRO A 178 2.97 1.87 12.33
N ILE A 179 3.74 1.82 13.42
CA ILE A 179 3.59 0.86 14.50
C ILE A 179 2.16 1.03 15.08
N GLY A 180 1.30 0.01 14.91
CA GLY A 180 -0.07 0.01 15.42
C GLY A 180 -1.18 -0.21 14.39
N GLY A 181 -0.88 -0.25 13.09
CA GLY A 181 -1.87 -0.61 12.07
C GLY A 181 -2.17 -2.11 12.03
N MET A 182 -3.44 -2.50 12.19
CA MET A 182 -3.90 -3.87 11.85
C MET A 182 -3.85 -4.03 10.33
N GLN A 183 -3.15 -5.05 9.82
CA GLN A 183 -3.18 -5.38 8.40
C GLN A 183 -4.50 -6.08 8.09
N VAL A 184 -5.36 -5.42 7.31
CA VAL A 184 -6.42 -6.13 6.59
C VAL A 184 -5.74 -6.79 5.40
N GLY A 185 -5.79 -8.12 5.34
CA GLY A 185 -5.15 -8.89 4.27
C GLY A 185 -5.86 -8.66 2.95
N GLN A 186 -5.13 -8.12 1.96
CA GLN A 186 -5.05 -8.54 0.56
C GLN A 186 -4.31 -7.45 -0.25
N SER A 187 -3.22 -7.86 -0.91
CA SER A 187 -2.49 -7.24 -2.03
C SER A 187 -2.34 -5.70 -2.10
N GLN A 188 -1.10 -5.21 -2.09
CA GLN A 188 -0.75 -3.83 -2.46
C GLN A 188 -0.60 -3.60 -3.98
N ARG A 189 -0.91 -4.59 -4.83
CA ARG A 189 -0.80 -4.38 -6.29
C ARG A 189 -1.94 -3.50 -6.77
N ARG A 190 -1.58 -2.33 -7.28
CA ARG A 190 -2.51 -1.31 -7.82
C ARG A 190 -2.85 -1.50 -9.30
N PHE A 191 -2.23 -2.43 -10.02
CA PHE A 191 -2.37 -2.51 -11.47
C PHE A 191 -2.52 -3.92 -12.02
N LEU A 192 -3.23 -3.94 -13.14
CA LEU A 192 -3.75 -5.09 -13.86
C LEU A 192 -2.82 -5.62 -14.94
N LEU A 193 -1.62 -5.08 -15.12
CA LEU A 193 -0.74 -5.51 -16.20
C LEU A 193 0.34 -6.48 -15.69
N GLY A 194 0.51 -7.58 -16.43
CA GLY A 194 1.69 -8.42 -16.37
C GLY A 194 2.89 -7.68 -16.94
N SER A 195 4.09 -8.21 -16.68
CA SER A 195 5.34 -7.71 -17.27
C SER A 195 5.38 -7.76 -18.81
N ASP A 196 4.34 -8.29 -19.43
CA ASP A 196 4.12 -8.46 -20.87
C ASP A 196 3.02 -7.53 -21.44
N GLY A 197 2.45 -6.63 -20.64
CA GLY A 197 1.40 -5.71 -21.10
C GLY A 197 0.02 -6.38 -21.29
N GLN A 198 -0.16 -7.62 -20.82
CA GLN A 198 -1.48 -8.25 -20.78
C GLN A 198 -2.20 -7.97 -19.47
N VAL A 199 -3.53 -7.85 -19.53
CA VAL A 199 -4.37 -7.78 -18.33
C VAL A 199 -4.28 -9.12 -17.61
N ILE A 200 -3.75 -9.16 -16.37
CA ILE A 200 -3.69 -10.38 -15.56
C ILE A 200 -5.12 -10.72 -15.12
N THR A 201 -5.82 -11.52 -15.92
CA THR A 201 -7.20 -11.96 -15.67
C THR A 201 -7.25 -13.33 -14.96
N GLY A 202 -6.37 -13.61 -14.00
CA GLY A 202 -6.37 -14.90 -13.32
C GLY A 202 -5.63 -14.93 -11.99
N GLY A 203 -6.31 -15.41 -10.94
CA GLY A 203 -5.73 -15.79 -9.64
C GLY A 203 -4.77 -16.99 -9.68
N TYR A 204 -4.25 -17.34 -10.85
CA TYR A 204 -3.29 -18.42 -11.10
C TYR A 204 -2.23 -17.93 -12.10
N GLY A 205 -1.29 -17.13 -11.61
CA GLY A 205 -0.08 -16.70 -12.34
C GLY A 205 1.21 -16.89 -11.53
N LEU A 206 1.14 -17.64 -10.43
CA LEU A 206 2.31 -18.19 -9.74
C LEU A 206 2.50 -19.61 -10.28
N LEU A 207 3.22 -19.73 -11.39
CA LEU A 207 4.06 -20.86 -11.82
C LEU A 207 4.29 -20.74 -13.32
N GLN A 208 5.38 -20.08 -13.71
CA GLN A 208 6.37 -20.60 -14.66
C GLN A 208 7.40 -19.50 -14.96
N ALA A 209 8.40 -19.41 -14.07
CA ALA A 209 9.72 -18.92 -14.44
C ALA A 209 10.72 -19.94 -13.86
N GLY A 210 11.39 -20.67 -14.77
CA GLY A 210 12.50 -21.54 -14.41
C GLY A 210 12.34 -22.98 -14.89
N GLN A 211 12.60 -23.23 -16.17
CA GLN A 211 13.72 -24.08 -16.61
C GLN A 211 13.77 -24.12 -18.14
N SER A 212 14.53 -23.18 -18.71
CA SER A 212 15.16 -23.32 -20.02
C SER A 212 16.67 -23.19 -19.84
N GLY A 213 17.38 -24.27 -20.14
CA GLY A 213 18.84 -24.43 -20.08
C GLY A 213 19.12 -25.93 -20.12
N SER A 214 19.05 -26.58 -21.28
CA SER A 214 20.14 -26.70 -22.27
C SER A 214 21.43 -27.23 -21.63
N THR A 215 21.81 -28.46 -21.96
CA THR A 215 22.93 -28.76 -22.88
C THR A 215 23.15 -30.26 -23.02
N ALA A 216 23.42 -30.66 -24.27
CA ALA A 216 24.09 -31.86 -24.78
C ALA A 216 23.37 -33.21 -24.69
#